data_AF-A0A822C3R8-F1
#
_entry.id   AF-A0A822C3R8-F1
#
_cell.length_a   1.000
_cell.length_b   1.000
_cell.length_c   1.000
_cell.angle_alpha   90.00
_cell.angle_beta   90.00
_cell.angle_gamma   90.00
#
_symmetry.space_group_name_H-M   'P 1'
#
loop_
_entity.id
_entity.type
_entity.pdbx_description
1 polymer ?
#
loop_
_entity_poly.entity_id
_entity_poly.type
_entity_poly.pdbx_seq_one_letter_code
_entity_poly.pdbx_strand_id
1 'polypeptide(L)'
;MSELNDSIEPIIVEQYPSSIRNFSSQYGSNSSGSYAVRNICKHPEIYPLYGDSTRALVFRTYGPWWINMPSYKEMKKNFKRWENKFTSRDFIDIVYSNLVYSCTSINIYETYNPGTLEVVYVGKDDNNGNITWHRVWKFPEPFSIILRDNREILINN
;
A
#
# COMPACT_ATOMS: atom_id res chain seq x y z
N MET A 1 0.29 38.83 -34.17
CA MET A 1 -0.23 38.52 -32.84
C MET A 1 0.17 37.08 -32.57
N SER A 2 1.35 36.87 -32.00
CA SER A 2 1.90 35.54 -31.74
C SER A 2 1.30 35.02 -30.44
N GLU A 3 0.45 34.00 -30.54
CA GLU A 3 -0.04 33.25 -29.39
C GLU A 3 1.14 32.59 -28.68
N LEU A 4 1.51 33.15 -27.53
CA LEU A 4 2.36 32.49 -26.54
C LEU A 4 1.54 31.33 -25.94
N ASN A 5 1.62 30.17 -26.58
CA ASN A 5 1.34 28.91 -25.92
C ASN A 5 2.49 28.64 -24.95
N ASP A 6 2.46 29.30 -23.79
CA ASP A 6 3.16 28.80 -22.62
C ASP A 6 2.43 27.52 -22.20
N SER A 7 2.87 26.39 -22.76
CA SER A 7 2.54 25.07 -22.25
C SER A 7 3.13 24.98 -20.84
N ILE A 8 2.35 25.39 -19.83
CA ILE A 8 2.72 25.28 -18.43
C ILE A 8 2.93 23.80 -18.15
N GLU A 9 4.20 23.41 -17.97
CA GLU A 9 4.51 22.05 -17.54
C GLU A 9 3.88 21.80 -16.16
N PRO A 10 3.23 20.65 -15.96
CA PRO A 10 2.62 20.34 -14.68
C PRO A 10 3.69 20.28 -13.59
N ILE A 11 3.48 21.01 -12.49
CA ILE A 11 4.34 20.94 -11.33
C ILE A 11 4.16 19.57 -10.69
N ILE A 12 5.21 18.74 -10.73
CA ILE A 12 5.24 17.44 -10.07
C ILE A 12 5.65 17.65 -8.62
N VAL A 13 4.81 17.18 -7.69
CA VAL A 13 5.06 17.26 -6.25
C VAL A 13 5.22 15.85 -5.70
N GLU A 14 6.40 15.56 -5.15
CA GLU A 14 6.62 14.36 -4.37
C GLU A 14 5.99 14.51 -2.98
N GLN A 15 5.30 13.47 -2.52
CA GLN A 15 4.65 13.48 -1.21
C GLN A 15 4.81 12.14 -0.50
N TYR A 16 4.85 12.20 0.82
CA TYR A 16 4.88 11.05 1.71
C TYR A 16 3.55 10.94 2.48
N PRO A 17 3.16 9.74 2.92
CA PRO A 17 1.93 9.57 3.70
C PRO A 17 1.98 10.41 4.98
N SER A 18 0.96 11.22 5.24
CA SER A 18 0.90 12.13 6.37
C SER A 18 0.15 11.54 7.57
N SER A 19 -0.87 10.72 7.33
CA SER A 19 -1.65 10.06 8.38
C SER A 19 -2.29 8.77 7.91
N ILE A 20 -2.71 7.94 8.88
CA ILE A 20 -3.44 6.69 8.66
C ILE A 20 -4.94 6.98 8.78
N ARG A 21 -5.70 6.63 7.74
CA ARG A 21 -7.17 6.74 7.76
C ARG A 21 -7.81 5.51 8.39
N ASN A 22 -7.41 4.33 7.94
CA ASN A 22 -7.96 3.06 8.40
C ASN A 22 -6.99 1.92 8.12
N PHE A 23 -7.14 0.80 8.79
CA PHE A 23 -6.36 -0.40 8.55
C PHE A 23 -7.05 -1.62 9.13
N SER A 24 -6.78 -2.77 8.54
CA SER A 24 -7.33 -4.07 8.94
C SER A 24 -6.79 -4.59 10.28
N SER A 25 -5.47 -4.53 10.48
CA SER A 25 -4.80 -5.04 11.67
C SER A 25 -3.40 -4.45 11.84
N GLN A 26 -2.82 -4.62 13.02
CA GLN A 26 -1.39 -4.40 13.25
C GLN A 26 -0.90 -5.36 14.34
N TYR A 27 0.34 -5.83 14.22
CA TYR A 27 0.95 -6.70 15.21
C TYR A 27 1.30 -5.94 16.49
N GLY A 28 1.91 -4.76 16.36
CA GLY A 28 2.21 -3.88 17.48
C GLY A 28 0.96 -3.36 18.20
N SER A 29 1.14 -2.91 19.45
CA SER A 29 0.09 -2.18 20.17
C SER A 29 0.05 -0.71 19.74
N ASN A 30 -1.07 -0.03 20.01
CA ASN A 30 -1.20 1.42 19.76
C ASN A 30 -0.16 2.26 20.53
N SER A 31 0.36 1.74 21.65
CA SER A 31 1.40 2.37 22.46
C SER A 31 2.83 2.00 22.04
N SER A 32 3.01 1.02 21.13
CA SER A 32 4.31 0.54 20.69
C SER A 32 4.74 1.20 19.37
N GLY A 33 6.06 1.29 19.16
CA GLY A 33 6.64 1.63 17.84
C GLY A 33 7.02 0.43 17.01
N SER A 34 7.05 -0.75 17.62
CA SER A 34 7.44 -1.97 16.94
C SER A 34 6.26 -2.53 16.17
N TYR A 35 6.46 -2.76 14.86
CA TYR A 35 5.51 -3.46 14.00
C TYR A 35 4.13 -2.79 13.94
N ALA A 36 4.13 -1.45 13.95
CA ALA A 36 2.94 -0.63 14.10
C ALA A 36 2.62 0.16 12.83
N VAL A 37 1.34 0.38 12.57
CA VAL A 37 0.82 1.06 11.37
C VAL A 37 1.33 2.49 11.23
N ARG A 38 1.58 3.17 12.36
CA ARG A 38 2.12 4.53 12.41
C ARG A 38 3.50 4.68 11.78
N ASN A 39 4.21 3.58 11.56
CA ASN A 39 5.53 3.62 10.93
C ASN A 39 5.45 3.94 9.43
N ILE A 40 4.28 3.80 8.79
CA ILE A 40 4.08 4.10 7.37
C ILE A 40 4.11 5.61 7.08
N CYS A 41 3.76 6.47 8.05
CA CYS A 41 3.75 7.93 7.88
C CYS A 41 5.14 8.56 8.06
N LYS A 42 6.18 7.89 7.57
CA LYS A 42 7.58 8.32 7.69
C LYS A 42 8.26 8.22 6.33
N HIS A 43 9.35 8.96 6.17
CA HIS A 43 10.25 8.75 5.05
C HIS A 43 10.86 7.34 5.10
N PRO A 44 11.16 6.72 3.94
CA PRO A 44 11.97 5.51 3.88
C PRO A 44 13.32 5.74 4.60
N GLU A 45 13.65 4.88 5.56
CA GLU A 45 14.88 4.98 6.37
C GLU A 45 15.86 3.82 6.11
N ILE A 46 15.36 2.67 5.67
CA ILE A 46 16.11 1.42 5.49
C ILE A 46 16.49 1.26 4.02
N TYR A 47 15.61 1.66 3.10
CA TYR A 47 15.78 1.47 1.68
C TYR A 47 17.16 1.96 1.20
N PRO A 48 17.79 1.22 0.29
CA PRO A 48 17.53 -0.14 -0.22
C PRO A 48 18.19 -1.25 0.59
N LEU A 49 18.58 -1.03 1.84
CA LEU A 49 18.76 -2.18 2.73
C LEU A 49 17.39 -2.84 2.93
N TYR A 50 17.39 -4.13 3.27
CA TYR A 50 16.19 -4.90 3.54
C TYR A 50 16.42 -5.80 4.74
N GLY A 51 15.35 -6.15 5.45
CA GLY A 51 15.42 -7.05 6.59
C GLY A 51 14.25 -6.90 7.55
N ASP A 52 14.23 -7.74 8.58
CA ASP A 52 13.30 -7.57 9.70
C ASP A 52 13.69 -6.32 10.47
N SER A 53 12.73 -5.40 10.59
CA SER A 53 12.89 -4.17 11.32
C SER A 53 11.65 -3.93 12.15
N THR A 54 11.84 -3.58 13.41
CA THR A 54 10.74 -3.13 14.29
C THR A 54 10.05 -1.89 13.74
N ARG A 55 10.68 -1.15 12.82
CA ARG A 55 10.08 -0.01 12.13
C ARG A 55 9.17 -0.40 10.96
N ALA A 56 9.08 -1.68 10.60
CA ALA A 56 8.11 -2.12 9.60
C ALA A 56 6.68 -2.08 10.14
N LEU A 57 5.69 -2.16 9.25
CA LEU A 57 4.33 -2.55 9.60
C LEU A 57 4.17 -4.05 9.38
N VAL A 58 3.57 -4.74 10.36
CA VAL A 58 3.26 -6.17 10.23
C VAL A 58 1.78 -6.39 10.56
N PHE A 59 1.08 -7.06 9.67
CA PHE A 59 -0.31 -7.46 9.86
C PHE A 59 -0.40 -8.78 10.64
N ARG A 60 -1.46 -8.95 11.43
CA ARG A 60 -1.60 -10.12 12.32
C ARG A 60 -1.87 -11.44 11.62
N THR A 61 -2.36 -11.39 10.39
CA THR A 61 -2.70 -12.61 9.64
C THR A 61 -1.45 -13.32 9.10
N TYR A 62 -0.35 -12.59 8.89
CA TYR A 62 0.82 -13.05 8.14
C TYR A 62 0.45 -13.65 6.76
N GLY A 63 -0.60 -13.12 6.12
CA GLY A 63 -1.10 -13.62 4.84
C GLY A 63 -2.03 -14.84 4.98
N PRO A 64 -2.31 -15.55 3.88
CA PRO A 64 -3.36 -16.58 3.82
C PRO A 64 -2.91 -18.00 4.24
N TRP A 65 -1.68 -18.20 4.72
CA TRP A 65 -1.10 -19.55 4.90
C TRP A 65 -1.96 -20.47 5.78
N TRP A 66 -2.53 -19.93 6.87
CA TRP A 66 -3.33 -20.68 7.84
C TRP A 66 -4.64 -21.23 7.26
N ILE A 67 -5.12 -20.71 6.12
CA ILE A 67 -6.30 -21.24 5.42
C ILE A 67 -6.05 -22.67 4.94
N ASN A 68 -4.82 -22.95 4.52
CA ASN A 68 -4.47 -24.23 3.94
C ASN A 68 -4.18 -25.30 5.01
N MET A 69 -4.08 -24.90 6.27
CA MET A 69 -3.78 -25.76 7.40
C MET A 69 -4.93 -26.76 7.66
N PRO A 70 -4.64 -28.06 7.92
CA PRO A 70 -5.66 -29.07 8.15
C PRO A 70 -6.66 -28.68 9.26
N SER A 71 -6.17 -28.15 10.37
CA SER A 71 -7.01 -27.74 11.51
C SER A 71 -7.96 -26.60 11.17
N TYR A 72 -7.56 -25.64 10.35
CA TYR A 72 -8.46 -24.58 9.88
C TYR A 72 -9.55 -25.13 8.96
N LYS A 73 -9.18 -26.05 8.05
CA LYS A 73 -10.14 -26.73 7.16
C LYS A 73 -11.15 -27.55 7.97
N GLU A 74 -10.71 -28.20 9.03
CA GLU A 74 -11.56 -28.96 9.95
C GLU A 74 -12.52 -28.04 10.72
N MET A 75 -12.01 -26.94 11.31
CA MET A 75 -12.84 -25.94 11.99
C MET A 75 -13.95 -25.38 11.07
N LYS A 76 -13.62 -25.09 9.80
CA LYS A 76 -14.58 -24.57 8.80
C LYS A 76 -15.75 -25.53 8.51
N LYS A 77 -15.57 -26.85 8.69
CA LYS A 77 -16.67 -27.83 8.55
C LYS A 77 -17.75 -27.61 9.60
N ASN A 78 -17.34 -27.23 10.81
CA ASN A 78 -18.22 -27.06 11.96
C ASN A 78 -18.71 -25.61 12.12
N PHE A 79 -18.02 -24.64 11.51
CA PHE A 79 -18.38 -23.23 11.55
C PHE A 79 -18.28 -22.58 10.16
N LYS A 80 -19.44 -22.29 9.55
CA LYS A 80 -19.51 -21.47 8.34
C LYS A 80 -19.24 -20.01 8.68
N ARG A 81 -18.02 -19.53 8.40
CA ARG A 81 -17.75 -18.08 8.31
C ARG A 81 -18.16 -17.58 6.93
N TRP A 82 -18.66 -16.35 6.86
CA TRP A 82 -18.87 -15.67 5.59
C TRP A 82 -17.54 -15.62 4.84
N GLU A 83 -17.52 -16.10 3.60
CA GLU A 83 -16.32 -16.00 2.77
C GLU A 83 -16.25 -14.59 2.22
N ASN A 84 -15.31 -13.79 2.72
CA ASN A 84 -14.99 -12.53 2.10
C ASN A 84 -14.50 -12.82 0.67
N LYS A 85 -15.28 -12.38 -0.33
CA LYS A 85 -14.91 -12.42 -1.75
C LYS A 85 -13.75 -11.47 -2.08
N PHE A 86 -13.37 -10.60 -1.15
CA PHE A 86 -12.23 -9.70 -1.29
C PHE A 86 -10.94 -10.46 -0.99
N THR A 87 -9.99 -10.41 -1.94
CA THR A 87 -8.75 -11.22 -1.89
C THR A 87 -7.76 -10.69 -0.87
N SER A 88 -7.65 -9.37 -0.75
CA SER A 88 -6.81 -8.72 0.26
C SER A 88 -7.45 -8.91 1.64
N ARG A 89 -6.75 -9.62 2.52
CA ARG A 89 -7.19 -9.86 3.91
C ARG A 89 -6.76 -8.77 4.86
N ASP A 90 -5.70 -8.07 4.47
CA ASP A 90 -5.20 -6.92 5.19
C ASP A 90 -5.03 -5.76 4.22
N PHE A 91 -5.47 -4.59 4.68
CA PHE A 91 -5.36 -3.32 4.01
C PHE A 91 -4.87 -2.25 4.97
N ILE A 92 -4.37 -1.17 4.38
CA ILE A 92 -4.09 0.11 5.02
C ILE A 92 -4.55 1.22 4.08
N ASP A 93 -5.28 2.18 4.64
CA ASP A 93 -5.68 3.41 3.97
C ASP A 93 -4.84 4.55 4.54
N ILE A 94 -4.16 5.27 3.67
CA ILE A 94 -3.28 6.39 4.00
C ILE A 94 -3.79 7.68 3.39
N VAL A 95 -3.44 8.80 4.02
CA VAL A 95 -3.76 10.15 3.56
C VAL A 95 -2.46 10.90 3.26
N TYR A 96 -2.46 11.69 2.19
CA TYR A 96 -1.38 12.60 1.83
C TYR A 96 -1.78 14.04 2.19
N SER A 97 -0.79 14.90 2.47
CA SER A 97 -1.05 16.27 2.93
C SER A 97 -1.73 17.14 1.87
N ASN A 98 -1.38 16.99 0.60
CA ASN A 98 -1.93 17.80 -0.48
C ASN A 98 -2.77 16.94 -1.43
N LEU A 99 -3.97 17.42 -1.74
CA LEU A 99 -4.78 16.89 -2.83
C LEU A 99 -4.10 17.21 -4.16
N VAL A 100 -3.95 16.18 -5.01
CA VAL A 100 -3.36 16.32 -6.35
C VAL A 100 -4.41 15.99 -7.40
N TYR A 101 -4.35 16.70 -8.54
CA TYR A 101 -5.27 16.49 -9.65
C TYR A 101 -5.02 15.16 -10.39
N SER A 102 -3.76 14.73 -10.45
CA SER A 102 -3.36 13.48 -11.08
C SER A 102 -2.23 12.81 -10.30
N CYS A 103 -2.30 11.48 -10.22
CA CYS A 103 -1.25 10.64 -9.65
C CYS A 103 -0.38 10.11 -10.80
N THR A 104 0.85 10.62 -10.93
CA THR A 104 1.77 10.21 -12.00
C THR A 104 2.41 8.86 -11.70
N SER A 105 2.83 8.63 -10.46
CA SER A 105 3.47 7.39 -10.01
C SER A 105 3.20 7.13 -8.54
N ILE A 106 3.21 5.86 -8.16
CA ILE A 106 3.15 5.41 -6.76
C ILE A 106 4.38 4.53 -6.53
N ASN A 107 5.29 5.02 -5.70
CA ASN A 107 6.49 4.29 -5.35
C ASN A 107 6.31 3.67 -3.96
N ILE A 108 6.41 2.35 -3.86
CA ILE A 108 6.30 1.61 -2.61
C ILE A 108 7.68 1.05 -2.27
N TYR A 109 8.27 1.60 -1.23
CA TYR A 109 9.59 1.20 -0.74
C TYR A 109 9.46 0.23 0.44
N GLU A 110 10.56 -0.46 0.76
CA GLU A 110 10.74 -1.20 2.03
C GLU A 110 9.70 -2.31 2.30
N THR A 111 9.28 -3.03 1.27
CA THR A 111 8.48 -4.23 1.44
C THR A 111 9.37 -5.42 1.81
N TYR A 112 9.11 -6.05 2.96
CA TYR A 112 9.88 -7.24 3.37
C TYR A 112 9.70 -8.39 2.36
N ASN A 113 8.49 -8.56 1.84
CA ASN A 113 8.16 -9.52 0.80
C ASN A 113 7.47 -8.78 -0.36
N PRO A 114 8.15 -8.51 -1.50
CA PRO A 114 7.54 -7.78 -2.61
C PRO A 114 6.23 -8.39 -3.13
N GLY A 115 6.10 -9.72 -3.05
CA GLY A 115 4.88 -10.45 -3.44
C GLY A 115 3.68 -10.27 -2.49
N THR A 116 3.78 -9.50 -1.41
CA THR A 116 2.63 -9.23 -0.51
C THR A 116 1.70 -8.13 -0.99
N LEU A 117 2.14 -7.30 -1.95
CA LEU A 117 1.28 -6.27 -2.51
C LEU A 117 0.37 -6.89 -3.58
N GLU A 118 -0.92 -6.98 -3.28
CA GLU A 118 -1.89 -7.59 -4.22
C GLU A 118 -2.64 -6.56 -5.07
N VAL A 119 -2.92 -5.38 -4.51
CA VAL A 119 -3.79 -4.38 -5.14
C VAL A 119 -3.50 -3.00 -4.59
N VAL A 120 -3.55 -1.99 -5.46
CA VAL A 120 -3.44 -0.57 -5.09
C VAL A 120 -4.67 0.16 -5.59
N TYR A 121 -5.25 0.97 -4.71
CA TYR A 121 -6.36 1.87 -5.01
C TYR A 121 -5.93 3.32 -4.72
N VAL A 122 -6.44 4.25 -5.52
CA VAL A 122 -6.34 5.69 -5.27
C VAL A 122 -7.74 6.20 -4.92
N GLY A 123 -7.83 6.88 -3.78
CA GLY A 123 -9.06 7.49 -3.30
C GLY A 123 -9.25 8.89 -3.89
N LYS A 124 -10.43 9.13 -4.45
CA LYS A 124 -10.89 10.47 -4.84
C LYS A 124 -11.88 10.96 -3.78
N ASP A 125 -11.52 12.03 -3.08
CA ASP A 125 -12.42 12.73 -2.16
C ASP A 125 -13.41 13.61 -2.94
N ASP A 126 -14.70 13.55 -2.58
CA ASP A 126 -15.76 14.37 -3.17
C ASP A 126 -15.96 15.72 -2.47
N ASN A 127 -15.07 16.08 -1.54
CA ASN A 127 -15.14 17.23 -0.64
C ASN A 127 -16.30 17.20 0.38
N ASN A 128 -17.10 16.13 0.40
CA ASN A 128 -18.11 15.86 1.43
C ASN A 128 -17.63 14.76 2.40
N GLY A 129 -16.37 14.33 2.29
CA GLY A 129 -15.76 13.28 3.09
C GLY A 129 -16.02 11.87 2.56
N ASN A 130 -16.70 11.72 1.42
CA ASN A 130 -16.85 10.43 0.77
C ASN A 130 -15.65 10.18 -0.14
N ILE A 131 -15.06 8.99 0.00
CA ILE A 131 -13.95 8.57 -0.85
C ILE A 131 -14.47 7.55 -1.85
N THR A 132 -14.31 7.87 -3.13
CA THR A 132 -14.47 6.89 -4.21
C THR A 132 -13.12 6.26 -4.52
N TRP A 133 -13.03 4.94 -4.36
CA TRP A 133 -11.78 4.20 -4.58
C TRP A 133 -11.68 3.71 -6.02
N HIS A 134 -10.57 4.04 -6.69
CA HIS A 134 -10.27 3.62 -8.05
C HIS A 134 -9.06 2.68 -8.02
N ARG A 135 -9.21 1.46 -8.55
CA ARG A 135 -8.09 0.51 -8.65
C ARG A 135 -7.11 1.01 -9.70
N VAL A 136 -5.85 1.21 -9.32
CA VAL A 136 -4.79 1.66 -10.23
C VAL A 136 -3.80 0.56 -10.59
N TRP A 137 -3.73 -0.49 -9.77
CA TRP A 137 -2.88 -1.65 -10.03
C TRP A 137 -3.39 -2.89 -9.30
N LYS A 138 -3.18 -4.08 -9.87
CA LYS A 138 -3.46 -5.37 -9.22
C LYS A 138 -2.49 -6.45 -9.69
N PHE A 139 -1.92 -7.23 -8.78
CA PHE A 139 -1.15 -8.42 -9.15
C PHE A 139 -2.01 -9.42 -9.96
N PRO A 140 -1.50 -10.02 -11.07
CA PRO A 140 -0.12 -9.96 -11.59
C PRO A 140 0.10 -8.91 -12.70
N GLU A 141 -0.56 -7.75 -12.67
CA GLU A 141 -0.26 -6.69 -13.64
C GLU A 141 1.22 -6.25 -13.53
N PRO A 142 1.87 -5.84 -14.65
CA PRO A 142 3.27 -5.42 -14.65
C PRO A 142 3.55 -4.27 -13.68
N PHE A 143 4.77 -4.20 -13.17
CA PHE A 143 5.25 -3.11 -12.31
C PHE A 143 6.75 -2.92 -12.48
N SER A 144 7.27 -1.77 -12.05
CA SER A 144 8.69 -1.46 -12.11
C SER A 144 9.33 -1.46 -10.72
N ILE A 145 10.58 -1.94 -10.65
CA ILE A 145 11.44 -1.81 -9.49
C ILE A 145 12.46 -0.70 -9.78
N ILE A 146 12.48 0.34 -8.95
CA ILE A 146 13.46 1.43 -9.04
C ILE A 146 14.63 1.10 -8.11
N LEU A 147 15.84 1.05 -8.67
CA LEU A 147 17.08 0.80 -7.92
C LEU A 147 17.67 2.09 -7.33
N ARG A 148 18.65 1.94 -6.44
CA ARG A 148 19.37 3.06 -5.76
C ARG A 148 20.06 4.02 -6.74
N ASP A 149 20.40 3.55 -7.93
CA ASP A 149 21.04 4.32 -9.00
C ASP A 149 20.03 4.85 -10.03
N ASN A 150 18.75 4.90 -9.67
CA ASN A 150 17.62 5.30 -10.52
C ASN A 150 17.42 4.43 -11.78
N ARG A 151 18.06 3.26 -11.87
CA ARG A 151 17.70 2.31 -12.93
C ARG A 151 16.36 1.68 -12.63
N GLU A 152 15.53 1.61 -13.66
CA GLU A 152 14.21 0.99 -13.62
C GLU A 152 14.30 -0.42 -14.21
N ILE A 153 13.78 -1.41 -13.48
CA ILE A 153 13.60 -2.77 -13.97
C ILE A 153 12.10 -3.03 -14.11
N LEU A 154 11.63 -3.16 -15.35
CA LEU A 154 10.26 -3.56 -15.63
C LEU A 154 10.07 -5.06 -15.38
N ILE A 155 9.09 -5.41 -14.56
CA ILE A 155 8.68 -6.79 -14.27
C ILE A 155 7.36 -7.06 -14.99
N ASN A 156 7.41 -7.96 -15.97
CA ASN A 156 6.22 -8.52 -16.62
C ASN A 156 5.93 -9.86 -15.92
N ASN A 157 4.85 -9.95 -15.13
CA ASN A 157 4.47 -11.18 -14.44
C ASN A 157 3.61 -12.10 -15.33
#